data_AF-A0A1Q1FVA7-F1
#
_entry.id   AF-A0A1Q1FVA7-F1
#
_cell.length_a   1.000
_cell.length_b   1.000
_cell.length_c   1.000
_cell.angle_alpha   90.00
_cell.angle_beta   90.00
_cell.angle_gamma   90.00
#
_symmetry.space_group_name_H-M   'P 1'
#
loop_
_entity.id
_entity.type
_entity.pdbx_description
1 polymer ?
#
loop_
_entity_poly.entity_id
_entity_poly.type
_entity_poly.pdbx_seq_one_letter_code
_entity_poly.pdbx_strand_id
1 'polypeptide(L)'
;MDKIKIWITMDENQMLTDYSFIAKKNYIEIEVNEEPKDYLNWGLRNGKLVHYPDDLNGLTNNRTTSFVGNVMLNFAVISWALSYIPLIGKVILDYPKYADIKAEYGLLGLTDDNMKTFVSYKRITEKQYEEITGNSYKK
;
A
#
# COMPACT_ATOMS: atom_id res chain seq x y z
N MET A 1 3.72 -7.72 28.50
CA MET A 1 3.86 -9.01 27.82
C MET A 1 5.34 -9.35 27.83
N ASP A 2 5.68 -10.59 28.14
CA ASP A 2 7.07 -11.04 28.15
C ASP A 2 7.56 -11.19 26.71
N LYS A 3 8.78 -10.73 26.45
CA LYS A 3 9.40 -10.87 25.13
C LYS A 3 9.90 -12.30 24.94
N ILE A 4 9.68 -12.83 23.75
CA ILE A 4 10.12 -14.16 23.33
C ILE A 4 11.30 -13.99 22.38
N LYS A 5 12.38 -14.72 22.63
CA LYS A 5 13.53 -14.76 21.73
C LYS A 5 13.32 -15.85 20.68
N ILE A 6 13.43 -15.48 19.41
CA ILE A 6 13.36 -16.39 18.27
C ILE A 6 14.51 -16.14 17.29
N TRP A 7 14.79 -17.12 16.45
CA TRP A 7 15.75 -17.06 15.36
C TRP A 7 15.00 -17.15 14.04
N ILE A 8 15.29 -16.26 13.09
CA ILE A 8 14.52 -16.12 11.83
C ILE A 8 15.40 -16.17 10.58
N THR A 9 14.80 -16.53 9.44
CA THR A 9 15.33 -16.26 8.10
C THR A 9 14.35 -15.43 7.30
N MET A 10 14.86 -14.66 6.33
CA MET A 10 14.06 -13.77 5.50
C MET A 10 14.33 -14.01 4.02
N ASP A 11 13.39 -13.63 3.16
CA ASP A 11 13.58 -13.52 1.71
C ASP A 11 14.23 -12.18 1.30
N GLU A 12 14.40 -11.96 -0.01
CA GLU A 12 14.94 -10.73 -0.57
C GLU A 12 14.11 -9.47 -0.26
N ASN A 13 12.82 -9.64 0.05
CA ASN A 13 11.90 -8.57 0.42
C ASN A 13 11.83 -8.37 1.95
N GLN A 14 12.71 -9.04 2.69
CA GLN A 14 12.74 -9.04 4.14
C GLN A 14 11.41 -9.54 4.74
N MET A 15 10.79 -10.55 4.12
CA MET A 15 9.63 -11.29 4.62
C MET A 15 10.07 -12.59 5.28
N LEU A 16 9.42 -12.98 6.37
CA LEU A 16 9.77 -14.15 7.18
C LEU A 16 9.57 -15.43 6.36
N THR A 17 10.64 -16.23 6.24
CA THR A 17 10.60 -17.51 5.52
C THR A 17 10.61 -18.71 6.44
N ASP A 18 11.26 -18.61 7.61
CA ASP A 18 11.27 -19.64 8.66
C ASP A 18 11.61 -19.01 10.02
N TYR A 19 11.24 -19.67 11.12
CA TYR A 19 11.69 -19.31 12.47
C TYR A 19 11.96 -20.53 13.36
N SER A 20 12.67 -20.31 14.47
CA SER A 20 12.93 -21.32 15.48
C SER A 20 13.07 -20.71 16.87
N PHE A 21 12.60 -21.44 17.89
CA PHE A 21 12.86 -21.10 19.30
C PHE A 21 14.25 -21.52 19.79
N ILE A 22 15.02 -22.20 18.93
CA ILE A 22 16.37 -22.65 19.23
C ILE A 22 17.32 -22.00 18.23
N ALA A 23 18.50 -21.60 18.70
CA ALA A 23 19.53 -21.04 17.84
C ALA A 23 19.87 -21.97 16.66
N LYS A 24 19.81 -21.41 15.45
CA LYS A 24 20.18 -22.09 14.20
C LYS A 24 21.27 -21.31 13.48
N LYS A 25 22.17 -22.04 12.81
CA LYS A 25 23.21 -21.44 11.97
C LYS A 25 22.56 -20.70 10.78
N ASN A 26 23.03 -19.49 10.49
CA ASN A 26 22.51 -18.58 9.45
C ASN A 26 21.14 -17.93 9.74
N TYR A 27 20.63 -18.03 10.97
CA TYR A 27 19.41 -17.33 11.38
C TYR A 27 19.78 -16.07 12.17
N ILE A 28 18.93 -15.06 12.08
CA ILE A 28 19.05 -13.80 12.81
C ILE A 28 18.28 -13.92 14.12
N GLU A 29 18.89 -13.53 15.24
CA GLU A 29 18.21 -13.50 16.55
C GLU A 29 17.33 -12.24 16.66
N ILE A 30 16.09 -12.39 17.11
CA ILE A 30 15.16 -11.29 17.33
C ILE A 30 14.26 -11.51 18.55
N GLU A 31 13.82 -10.42 19.17
CA GLU A 31 12.81 -10.44 20.23
C GLU A 31 11.43 -10.08 19.67
N VAL A 32 10.43 -10.88 19.97
CA VAL A 32 9.03 -10.67 19.59
C VAL A 32 8.11 -10.66 20.81
N ASN A 33 6.99 -9.97 20.73
CA ASN A 33 5.98 -9.97 21.81
C ASN A 33 4.96 -11.12 21.65
N GLU A 34 4.88 -11.69 20.45
CA GLU A 34 4.01 -12.80 20.11
C GLU A 34 4.69 -13.70 19.05
N GLU A 35 4.30 -14.97 19.03
CA GLU A 35 4.79 -15.93 18.05
C GLU A 35 4.21 -15.64 16.66
N PRO A 36 5.03 -15.64 15.58
CA PRO A 36 4.57 -15.37 14.23
C PRO A 36 3.86 -16.60 13.62
N LYS A 37 2.58 -16.78 14.00
CA LYS A 37 1.76 -17.95 13.59
C LYS A 37 1.43 -17.98 12.09
N ASP A 38 1.47 -16.83 11.41
CA ASP A 38 1.16 -16.67 9.99
C ASP A 38 2.37 -16.10 9.23
N TYR A 39 3.38 -16.95 9.03
CA TYR A 39 4.70 -16.62 8.48
C TYR A 39 4.72 -15.61 7.30
N LEU A 40 3.78 -15.71 6.35
CA LEU A 40 3.70 -14.84 5.17
C LEU A 40 3.42 -13.36 5.49
N ASN A 41 2.95 -13.07 6.69
CA ASN A 41 2.54 -11.75 7.12
C ASN A 41 3.55 -11.11 8.08
N TRP A 42 4.78 -11.61 8.22
CA TRP A 42 5.77 -10.99 9.10
C TRP A 42 6.97 -10.48 8.30
N GLY A 43 7.37 -9.23 8.53
CA GLY A 43 8.53 -8.61 7.88
C GLY A 43 9.51 -8.01 8.88
N LEU A 44 10.80 -7.99 8.52
CA LEU A 44 11.85 -7.37 9.34
C LEU A 44 11.99 -5.90 8.95
N ARG A 45 11.77 -4.98 9.89
CA ARG A 45 11.87 -3.53 9.68
C ARG A 45 12.62 -2.90 10.84
N ASN A 46 13.69 -2.16 10.55
CA ASN A 46 14.53 -1.50 11.58
C ASN A 46 14.96 -2.45 12.72
N GLY A 47 15.29 -3.71 12.37
CA GLY A 47 15.69 -4.74 13.33
C GLY A 47 14.55 -5.32 14.19
N LYS A 48 13.29 -5.05 13.84
CA LYS A 48 12.10 -5.59 14.53
C LYS A 48 11.22 -6.38 13.57
N LEU A 49 10.65 -7.48 14.05
CA LEU A 49 9.66 -8.24 13.29
C LEU A 49 8.30 -7.54 13.45
N VAL A 50 7.67 -7.20 12.34
CA VAL A 50 6.39 -6.48 12.29
C VAL A 50 5.37 -7.33 11.55
N HIS A 51 4.17 -7.45 12.11
CA HIS A 51 3.05 -8.15 11.48
C HIS A 51 2.39 -7.25 10.42
N TYR A 52 2.05 -7.83 9.28
CA TYR A 52 1.18 -7.25 8.25
C TYR A 52 -0.24 -7.74 8.54
N PRO A 53 -1.24 -6.86 8.66
CA PRO A 53 -1.27 -5.51 8.13
C PRO A 53 -0.94 -4.39 9.14
N ASP A 54 -0.26 -4.60 10.27
CA ASP A 54 0.05 -3.46 11.18
C ASP A 54 0.97 -2.41 10.55
N ASP A 55 1.82 -2.79 9.59
CA ASP A 55 2.56 -1.85 8.72
C ASP A 55 1.65 -1.15 7.68
N LEU A 56 0.57 -1.81 7.24
CA LEU A 56 -0.49 -1.18 6.46
C LEU A 56 -1.30 -0.23 7.34
N ASN A 57 -1.41 -0.48 8.65
CA ASN A 57 -2.02 0.47 9.59
C ASN A 57 -1.24 1.80 9.66
N GLY A 58 0.07 1.79 9.36
CA GLY A 58 0.89 2.98 9.17
C GLY A 58 0.62 3.73 7.86
N LEU A 59 0.24 3.01 6.79
CA LEU A 59 -0.18 3.58 5.50
C LEU A 59 -1.67 4.00 5.48
N THR A 60 -2.50 3.45 6.36
CA THR A 60 -3.92 3.82 6.55
C THR A 60 -4.12 4.93 7.59
N ASN A 61 -3.05 5.39 8.25
CA ASN A 61 -3.11 6.45 9.25
C ASN A 61 -2.92 7.87 8.69
N ASN A 62 -3.06 8.05 7.38
CA ASN A 62 -3.60 9.32 6.90
C ASN A 62 -5.11 9.22 7.12
N ARG A 63 -5.61 9.80 8.23
CA ARG A 63 -6.98 9.62 8.78
C ARG A 63 -8.15 9.93 7.82
N THR A 64 -7.89 10.19 6.55
CA THR A 64 -8.81 10.70 5.52
C THR A 64 -8.86 9.87 4.23
N THR A 65 -7.89 8.99 3.93
CA THR A 65 -7.86 8.18 2.69
C THR A 65 -7.70 6.70 3.02
N SER A 66 -8.55 5.83 2.48
CA SER A 66 -8.54 4.38 2.75
C SER A 66 -7.32 3.68 2.14
N PHE A 67 -7.10 2.42 2.53
CA PHE A 67 -6.10 1.56 1.88
C PHE A 67 -6.37 1.44 0.37
N VAL A 68 -7.60 1.14 -0.01
CA VAL A 68 -8.00 0.99 -1.41
C VAL A 68 -7.79 2.31 -2.16
N GLY A 69 -8.14 3.45 -1.55
CA GLY A 69 -7.87 4.77 -2.10
C GLY A 69 -6.39 5.06 -2.31
N ASN A 70 -5.52 4.69 -1.36
CA ASN A 70 -4.08 4.82 -1.50
C ASN A 70 -3.50 3.92 -2.60
N VAL A 71 -4.00 2.69 -2.74
CA VAL A 71 -3.61 1.78 -3.83
C VAL A 71 -4.00 2.41 -5.18
N MET A 72 -5.22 2.92 -5.30
CA MET A 72 -5.69 3.61 -6.50
C MET A 72 -4.81 4.81 -6.86
N LEU A 73 -4.43 5.65 -5.89
CA LEU A 73 -3.55 6.80 -6.11
C LEU A 73 -2.17 6.38 -6.64
N ASN A 74 -1.56 5.36 -6.03
CA ASN A 74 -0.26 4.84 -6.48
C ASN A 74 -0.32 4.30 -7.91
N PHE A 75 -1.37 3.55 -8.26
CA PHE A 75 -1.56 3.08 -9.62
C PHE A 75 -1.75 4.23 -10.61
N ALA A 76 -2.47 5.29 -10.25
CA ALA A 76 -2.64 6.46 -11.12
C ALA A 76 -1.28 7.10 -11.48
N VAL A 77 -0.41 7.27 -10.49
CA VAL A 77 0.95 7.84 -10.65
C VAL A 77 1.83 6.93 -11.51
N ILE A 78 1.92 5.64 -11.16
CA ILE A 78 2.79 4.67 -11.84
C ILE A 78 2.37 4.53 -13.30
N SER A 79 1.08 4.39 -13.54
CA SER A 79 0.54 4.24 -14.89
C SER A 79 0.76 5.49 -15.75
N TRP A 80 0.72 6.68 -15.15
CA TRP A 80 1.09 7.93 -15.82
C TRP A 80 2.58 7.96 -16.15
N ALA A 81 3.46 7.65 -15.19
CA ALA A 81 4.91 7.63 -15.39
C ALA A 81 5.35 6.64 -16.49
N LEU A 82 4.74 5.45 -16.50
CA LEU A 82 5.05 4.41 -17.49
C LEU A 82 4.53 4.75 -18.90
N SER A 83 3.51 5.60 -19.03
CA SER A 83 2.99 6.04 -20.34
C SER A 83 4.03 6.81 -21.19
N TYR A 84 5.08 7.33 -20.57
CA TYR A 84 6.18 8.03 -21.23
C TYR A 84 7.32 7.13 -21.68
N ILE A 85 7.27 5.82 -21.40
CA ILE A 85 8.32 4.86 -21.75
C ILE A 85 7.95 4.14 -23.07
N PRO A 86 8.63 4.43 -24.20
CA PRO A 86 8.23 3.93 -25.52
C PRO A 86 8.21 2.40 -25.64
N LEU A 87 9.12 1.73 -24.93
CA LEU A 87 9.24 0.26 -24.91
C LEU A 87 8.16 -0.45 -24.06
N ILE A 88 7.50 0.28 -23.15
CA ILE A 88 6.43 -0.24 -22.29
C ILE A 88 5.05 0.06 -22.91
N GLY A 89 4.99 0.71 -24.08
CA GLY A 89 3.77 1.21 -24.75
C GLY A 89 2.65 0.20 -25.06
N LYS A 90 2.79 -1.08 -24.67
CA LYS A 90 1.72 -2.09 -24.72
C LYS A 90 1.16 -2.53 -23.36
N VAL A 91 1.81 -2.18 -22.24
CA VAL A 91 1.23 -2.43 -20.91
C VAL A 91 0.33 -1.25 -20.59
N ILE A 92 -0.91 -1.33 -21.02
CA ILE A 92 -1.94 -0.36 -20.64
C ILE A 92 -2.30 -0.66 -19.19
N LEU A 93 -1.64 0.01 -18.25
CA LEU A 93 -2.12 0.09 -16.88
C LEU A 93 -3.31 1.06 -16.86
N ASP A 94 -4.46 0.54 -17.31
CA ASP A 94 -5.76 1.22 -17.37
C ASP A 94 -6.46 1.17 -16.00
N TYR A 95 -5.75 1.56 -14.95
CA TYR A 95 -6.25 1.53 -13.58
C TYR A 95 -5.67 2.72 -12.78
N PRO A 96 -6.42 3.30 -11.82
CA PRO A 96 -7.84 3.07 -11.52
C PRO A 96 -8.79 3.65 -12.58
N LYS A 97 -9.95 3.01 -12.78
CA LYS A 97 -10.98 3.51 -13.71
C LYS A 97 -11.94 4.46 -13.00
N TYR A 98 -12.64 5.29 -13.76
CA TYR A 98 -13.63 6.24 -13.23
C TYR A 98 -14.66 5.59 -12.29
N ALA A 99 -15.18 4.40 -12.65
CA ALA A 99 -16.16 3.69 -11.83
C ALA A 99 -15.59 3.30 -10.45
N ASP A 100 -14.34 2.84 -10.42
CA ASP A 100 -13.66 2.44 -9.19
C ASP A 100 -13.42 3.66 -8.29
N ILE A 101 -12.93 4.76 -8.89
CA ILE A 101 -12.68 6.03 -8.18
C ILE A 101 -13.98 6.58 -7.59
N LYS A 102 -15.07 6.57 -8.37
CA LYS A 102 -16.39 7.03 -7.92
C LYS A 102 -16.93 6.18 -6.77
N ALA A 103 -16.80 4.86 -6.88
CA ALA A 103 -17.25 3.93 -5.85
C ALA A 103 -16.48 4.16 -4.54
N GLU A 104 -15.15 4.24 -4.61
CA GLU A 104 -14.31 4.41 -3.41
C GLU A 104 -14.51 5.79 -2.76
N TYR A 105 -14.74 6.84 -3.56
CA TYR A 105 -15.12 8.16 -3.04
C TYR A 105 -16.46 8.12 -2.30
N GLY A 106 -17.46 7.43 -2.86
CA GLY A 106 -18.76 7.23 -2.19
C GLY A 106 -18.67 6.43 -0.89
N LEU A 107 -17.64 5.59 -0.74
CA LEU A 107 -17.33 4.86 0.49
C LEU A 107 -16.52 5.68 1.50
N LEU A 108 -16.29 6.98 1.24
CA LEU A 108 -15.42 7.86 2.03
C LEU A 108 -13.97 7.36 2.12
N GLY A 109 -13.55 6.54 1.16
CA GLY A 109 -12.17 6.07 1.04
C GLY A 109 -11.25 7.02 0.29
N LEU A 110 -11.81 8.07 -0.32
CA LEU A 110 -11.09 9.14 -1.03
C LEU A 110 -11.63 10.50 -0.59
N THR A 111 -10.74 11.50 -0.60
CA THR A 111 -11.05 12.91 -0.37
C THR A 111 -11.05 13.71 -1.66
N ASP A 112 -11.59 14.93 -1.62
CA ASP A 112 -11.50 15.92 -2.69
C ASP A 112 -10.06 16.17 -3.16
N ASP A 113 -9.08 16.15 -2.26
CA ASP A 113 -7.68 16.35 -2.63
C ASP A 113 -7.12 15.12 -3.36
N ASN A 114 -7.55 13.90 -2.99
CA ASN A 114 -7.24 12.70 -3.77
C ASN A 114 -7.87 12.79 -5.16
N MET A 115 -9.09 13.33 -5.28
CA MET A 115 -9.76 13.54 -6.55
C MET A 115 -9.00 14.51 -7.47
N LYS A 116 -8.39 15.58 -6.93
CA LYS A 116 -7.49 16.46 -7.71
C LYS A 116 -6.26 15.73 -8.24
N THR A 117 -5.74 14.79 -7.45
CA THR A 117 -4.60 13.96 -7.87
C THR A 117 -4.98 13.09 -9.07
N PHE A 118 -6.16 12.48 -9.08
CA PHE A 118 -6.65 11.73 -10.24
C PHE A 118 -6.83 12.59 -11.50
N VAL A 119 -7.22 13.87 -11.35
CA VAL A 119 -7.24 14.84 -12.46
C VAL A 119 -5.83 15.08 -12.99
N SER A 120 -4.85 15.32 -12.11
CA SER A 120 -3.46 15.61 -12.50
C SER A 120 -2.79 14.48 -13.31
N TYR A 121 -3.15 13.22 -13.00
CA TYR A 121 -2.63 12.02 -13.67
C TYR A 121 -3.57 11.51 -14.77
N LYS A 122 -4.52 12.34 -15.21
CA LYS A 122 -5.46 12.07 -16.31
C LYS A 122 -6.26 10.77 -16.16
N ARG A 123 -6.59 10.38 -14.92
CA ARG A 123 -7.49 9.24 -14.64
C ARG A 123 -8.96 9.63 -14.72
N ILE A 124 -9.25 10.88 -14.36
CA ILE A 124 -10.56 11.49 -14.51
C ILE A 124 -10.39 12.90 -15.10
N THR A 125 -11.44 13.40 -15.71
CA THR A 125 -11.52 14.79 -16.20
C THR A 125 -11.94 15.75 -15.08
N GLU A 126 -11.74 17.05 -15.29
CA GLU A 126 -12.27 18.09 -14.39
C GLU A 126 -13.79 17.99 -14.26
N LYS A 127 -14.51 17.72 -15.36
CA LYS A 127 -15.96 17.48 -15.32
C LYS A 127 -16.32 16.28 -14.42
N GLN A 128 -15.58 15.18 -14.53
CA GLN A 128 -15.80 14.00 -13.69
C GLN A 128 -15.46 14.25 -12.22
N TYR A 129 -14.49 15.12 -11.93
CA TYR A 129 -14.21 15.59 -10.57
C TYR A 129 -15.43 16.32 -9.99
N GLU A 130 -16.00 17.27 -10.74
CA GLU A 130 -17.17 18.05 -10.31
C GLU A 130 -18.40 17.14 -10.13
N GLU A 131 -18.60 16.17 -11.02
CA GLU A 131 -19.67 15.17 -10.92
C GLU A 131 -19.56 14.28 -9.66
N ILE A 132 -18.35 13.94 -9.23
CA ILE A 132 -18.13 13.07 -8.07
C ILE A 132 -18.19 13.87 -6.76
N THR A 133 -17.51 15.01 -6.71
CA THR A 133 -17.31 15.78 -5.48
C THR A 133 -18.43 16.80 -5.20
N GLY A 134 -19.15 17.23 -6.24
CA GLY A 134 -20.07 18.37 -6.17
C GLY A 134 -19.37 19.74 -6.04
N ASN A 135 -18.04 19.76 -6.06
CA ASN A 135 -17.22 20.96 -5.90
C ASN A 135 -16.60 21.37 -7.24
N SER A 136 -16.51 22.67 -7.50
CA SER A 136 -15.81 23.17 -8.69
C SER A 136 -14.32 22.87 -8.62
N TYR A 137 -13.75 22.37 -9.71
CA TYR A 137 -12.31 22.10 -9.75
C TYR A 137 -11.52 23.42 -9.74
N LYS A 138 -10.67 23.59 -8.73
CA LYS A 138 -9.71 24.69 -8.65
C LYS A 138 -8.30 24.11 -8.63
N LYS A 139 -7.54 24.47 -9.65
CA LYS A 139 -6.18 24.00 -9.90
C LYS A 139 -5.18 24.61 -8.92
#